data_AF-A0AA49GT57-F1
#
_entry.id   AF-A0AA49GT57-F1
#
_cell.length_a   1.000
_cell.length_b   1.000
_cell.length_c   1.000
_cell.angle_alpha   90.00
_cell.angle_beta   90.00
_cell.angle_gamma   90.00
#
_symmetry.space_group_name_H-M   'P 1'
#
loop_
_entity.id
_entity.type
_entity.pdbx_description
1 polymer ?
#
loop_
_entity_poly.entity_id
_entity_poly.type
_entity_poly.pdbx_seq_one_letter_code
_entity_poly.pdbx_strand_id
1 'polypeptide(L)'
;MKRLALLVIIITLPIIAYYQYRKFRRFHPPSTYDYVVKDSIDVHYHDPEVLQHYYKNVYEIGAFARQVWHNQEVDVRYPDQDNPEAVRAASYYQQLWETTTYLEGRLVRSRELKEAGYANNDIKIMEAEGMSPRLFQVFRKKQLLGLSRGDEGPGVWELQALLRQQGQDIPLDGIFSKITEDALKEFQRAEGHYPSGQVDENSLRSLVEADKSPVNP
;
A
#
# COMPACT_ATOMS: atom_id res chain seq x y z
N MET A 1 54.82 -10.95 -49.84
CA MET A 1 53.67 -11.78 -49.37
C MET A 1 53.44 -11.68 -47.86
N LYS A 2 54.43 -11.94 -46.99
CA LYS A 2 54.24 -11.88 -45.51
C LYS A 2 53.78 -10.52 -44.96
N ARG A 3 54.29 -9.40 -45.48
CA ARG A 3 53.90 -8.03 -45.06
C ARG A 3 52.47 -7.66 -45.46
N LEU A 4 52.01 -8.13 -46.62
CA LEU A 4 50.62 -7.96 -47.07
C LEU A 4 49.66 -8.78 -46.21
N ALA A 5 50.00 -10.03 -45.89
CA ALA A 5 49.21 -10.85 -44.97
C ALA A 5 49.11 -10.23 -43.56
N LEU A 6 50.21 -9.65 -43.05
CA LEU A 6 50.23 -8.94 -41.77
C LEU A 6 49.29 -7.71 -41.77
N LEU A 7 49.31 -6.92 -42.85
CA LEU A 7 48.42 -5.75 -43.00
C LEU A 7 46.94 -6.16 -43.07
N VAL A 8 46.62 -7.24 -43.80
CA VAL A 8 45.25 -7.77 -43.85
C VAL A 8 44.80 -8.18 -42.45
N ILE A 9 45.63 -8.93 -41.71
CA ILE A 9 45.31 -9.35 -40.33
C ILE A 9 45.08 -8.16 -39.40
N ILE A 10 45.93 -7.12 -39.46
CA ILE A 10 45.83 -5.90 -38.64
C ILE A 10 44.51 -5.16 -38.91
N ILE A 11 43.98 -5.21 -40.14
CA ILE A 11 42.70 -4.57 -40.49
C ILE A 11 41.51 -5.47 -40.13
N THR A 12 41.59 -6.78 -40.42
CA THR A 12 40.45 -7.69 -40.25
C THR A 12 40.21 -8.07 -38.79
N LEU A 13 41.25 -8.21 -37.96
CA LEU A 13 41.10 -8.60 -36.56
C LEU A 13 40.28 -7.58 -35.73
N PRO A 14 40.54 -6.26 -35.79
CA PRO A 14 39.72 -5.26 -35.10
C PRO A 14 38.26 -5.28 -35.54
N ILE A 15 37.99 -5.51 -36.83
CA ILE A 15 36.63 -5.61 -37.37
C ILE A 15 35.91 -6.82 -36.76
N ILE A 16 36.55 -7.99 -36.78
CA ILE A 16 36.00 -9.22 -36.18
C ILE A 16 35.76 -9.03 -34.68
N ALA A 17 36.73 -8.45 -33.97
CA ALA A 17 36.63 -8.16 -32.55
C ALA A 17 35.47 -7.19 -32.25
N TYR A 18 35.29 -6.15 -33.06
CA TYR A 18 34.16 -5.21 -32.96
C TYR A 18 32.81 -5.92 -33.13
N TYR A 19 32.65 -6.75 -34.16
CA TYR A 19 31.42 -7.51 -34.37
C TYR A 19 31.15 -8.53 -33.26
N GLN A 20 32.18 -9.21 -32.77
CA GLN A 20 32.04 -10.12 -31.63
C GLN A 20 31.66 -9.38 -30.35
N TYR A 21 32.27 -8.22 -30.08
CA TYR A 21 31.92 -7.37 -28.94
C TYR A 21 30.48 -6.87 -29.03
N ARG A 22 30.05 -6.37 -30.20
CA ARG A 22 28.66 -5.94 -30.45
C ARG A 22 27.68 -7.09 -30.23
N LYS A 23 27.97 -8.27 -30.77
CA LYS A 23 27.16 -9.48 -30.57
C LYS A 23 27.09 -9.88 -29.11
N PHE A 24 28.22 -9.88 -28.40
CA PHE A 24 28.28 -10.19 -26.97
C PHE A 24 27.41 -9.21 -26.17
N ARG A 25 27.63 -7.90 -26.33
CA ARG A 25 26.88 -6.85 -25.65
C ARG A 25 25.36 -6.98 -25.86
N ARG A 26 24.91 -7.32 -27.06
CA ARG A 26 23.49 -7.50 -27.38
C ARG A 26 22.78 -8.58 -26.54
N PHE A 27 23.52 -9.58 -26.04
CA PHE A 27 22.99 -10.64 -25.17
C PHE A 27 23.36 -10.49 -23.69
N HIS A 28 24.14 -9.47 -23.34
CA HIS A 28 24.60 -9.21 -21.98
C HIS A 28 24.24 -7.76 -21.61
N PRO A 29 23.00 -7.50 -21.17
CA PRO A 29 22.59 -6.16 -20.76
C PRO A 29 23.41 -5.67 -19.55
N PRO A 30 23.59 -4.34 -19.42
CA PRO A 30 24.41 -3.74 -18.36
C PRO A 30 23.73 -3.79 -16.98
N SER A 31 22.41 -4.01 -16.94
CA SER A 31 21.59 -4.02 -15.73
C SER A 31 20.68 -5.25 -15.69
N THR A 32 20.42 -5.76 -14.48
CA THR A 32 19.32 -6.70 -14.24
C THR A 32 18.00 -5.93 -14.29
N TYR A 33 17.26 -6.07 -15.38
CA TYR A 33 16.02 -5.32 -15.60
C TYR A 33 14.81 -5.86 -14.83
N ASP A 34 14.86 -7.10 -14.35
CA ASP A 34 13.73 -7.75 -13.71
C ASP A 34 13.28 -7.05 -12.42
N TYR A 35 11.97 -6.98 -12.24
CA TYR A 35 11.34 -6.53 -11.01
C TYR A 35 11.19 -7.71 -10.06
N VAL A 36 11.56 -7.53 -8.79
CA VAL A 36 11.45 -8.57 -7.75
C VAL A 36 10.17 -8.34 -6.97
N VAL A 37 9.22 -9.26 -7.09
CA VAL A 37 7.96 -9.24 -6.32
C VAL A 37 8.27 -9.45 -4.85
N LYS A 38 7.67 -8.62 -3.98
CA LYS A 38 7.76 -8.82 -2.54
C LYS A 38 6.82 -9.93 -2.06
N ASP A 39 7.28 -10.76 -1.14
CA ASP A 39 6.43 -11.74 -0.42
C ASP A 39 5.36 -11.06 0.46
N SER A 40 5.52 -9.76 0.64
CA SER A 40 4.75 -8.90 1.52
C SER A 40 3.49 -8.31 0.85
N ILE A 41 3.02 -8.83 -0.29
CA ILE A 41 1.81 -8.35 -0.98
C ILE A 41 0.55 -9.13 -0.56
N ASP A 42 -0.61 -8.48 -0.65
CA ASP A 42 -1.91 -9.13 -0.49
C ASP A 42 -2.37 -9.79 -1.80
N VAL A 43 -2.20 -11.11 -1.92
CA VAL A 43 -2.66 -11.86 -3.10
C VAL A 43 -4.17 -12.08 -3.16
N HIS A 44 -4.91 -11.72 -2.10
CA HIS A 44 -6.37 -11.83 -2.02
C HIS A 44 -7.02 -10.44 -1.92
N TYR A 45 -6.39 -9.44 -2.54
CA TYR A 45 -6.84 -8.06 -2.54
C TYR A 45 -8.30 -7.92 -3.01
N HIS A 46 -9.00 -6.91 -2.47
CA HIS A 46 -10.44 -6.73 -2.73
C HIS A 46 -10.76 -6.43 -4.20
N ASP A 47 -9.78 -5.95 -4.97
CA ASP A 47 -9.88 -5.68 -6.40
C ASP A 47 -8.92 -6.58 -7.22
N PRO A 48 -9.42 -7.60 -7.93
CA PRO A 48 -8.57 -8.50 -8.73
C PRO A 48 -7.92 -7.81 -9.93
N GLU A 49 -8.46 -6.70 -10.45
CA GLU A 49 -7.87 -5.97 -11.58
C GLU A 49 -6.54 -5.32 -11.18
N VAL A 50 -6.44 -4.84 -9.94
CA VAL A 50 -5.19 -4.29 -9.38
C VAL A 50 -4.08 -5.34 -9.33
N LEU A 51 -4.41 -6.56 -8.90
CA LEU A 51 -3.47 -7.68 -8.90
C LEU A 51 -3.03 -8.06 -10.32
N GLN A 52 -4.00 -8.17 -11.23
CA GLN A 52 -3.71 -8.48 -12.63
C GLN A 52 -2.78 -7.43 -13.25
N HIS A 53 -3.07 -6.14 -13.02
CA HIS A 53 -2.26 -5.04 -13.54
C HIS A 53 -0.86 -5.03 -12.91
N TYR A 54 -0.75 -5.25 -11.60
CA TYR A 54 0.54 -5.37 -10.93
C TYR A 54 1.41 -6.47 -11.53
N TYR A 55 0.89 -7.71 -11.63
CA TYR A 55 1.65 -8.84 -12.18
C TYR A 55 1.99 -8.64 -13.66
N LYS A 56 1.10 -8.01 -14.43
CA LYS A 56 1.38 -7.63 -15.82
C LYS A 56 2.58 -6.67 -15.88
N ASN A 57 2.60 -5.62 -15.06
CA ASN A 57 3.68 -4.64 -15.11
C ASN A 57 5.01 -5.21 -14.60
N VAL A 58 4.99 -6.05 -13.55
CA VAL A 58 6.18 -6.78 -13.08
C VAL A 58 6.84 -7.56 -14.22
N TYR A 59 6.04 -8.28 -15.02
CA TYR A 59 6.54 -8.99 -16.19
C TYR A 59 7.04 -8.03 -17.28
N GLU A 60 6.23 -7.01 -17.60
CA GLU A 60 6.50 -6.06 -18.68
C GLU A 60 7.80 -5.27 -18.45
N ILE A 61 8.11 -4.88 -17.21
CA ILE A 61 9.33 -4.13 -16.86
C ILE A 61 10.59 -4.83 -17.40
N GLY A 62 10.75 -6.11 -17.08
CA GLY A 62 11.93 -6.88 -17.49
C GLY A 62 11.89 -7.21 -18.99
N ALA A 63 10.72 -7.59 -19.50
CA ALA A 63 10.53 -7.95 -20.89
C ALA A 63 10.81 -6.78 -21.84
N PHE A 64 10.21 -5.62 -21.57
CA PHE A 64 10.37 -4.39 -22.35
C PHE A 64 11.83 -3.94 -22.37
N ALA A 65 12.47 -3.84 -21.21
CA ALA A 65 13.86 -3.37 -21.12
C ALA A 65 14.84 -4.29 -21.87
N ARG A 66 14.68 -5.62 -21.74
CA ARG A 66 15.47 -6.58 -22.53
C ARG A 66 15.21 -6.45 -24.03
N GLN A 67 13.96 -6.25 -24.43
CA GLN A 67 13.61 -6.10 -25.85
C GLN A 67 14.21 -4.83 -26.44
N VAL A 68 14.11 -3.71 -25.73
CA VAL A 68 14.72 -2.42 -26.13
C VAL A 68 16.24 -2.55 -26.21
N TRP A 69 16.88 -3.17 -25.21
CA TRP A 69 18.31 -3.45 -25.27
C TRP A 69 18.68 -4.33 -26.47
N HIS A 70 17.95 -5.42 -26.69
CA HIS A 70 18.24 -6.38 -27.75
C HIS A 70 18.08 -5.80 -29.15
N ASN A 71 17.08 -4.93 -29.35
CA ASN A 71 16.72 -4.41 -30.67
C ASN A 71 17.34 -3.06 -30.99
N GLN A 72 17.47 -2.18 -29.99
CA GLN A 72 17.87 -0.78 -30.15
C GLN A 72 19.18 -0.47 -29.41
N GLU A 73 19.71 -1.40 -28.62
CA GLU A 73 20.92 -1.20 -27.78
C GLU A 73 20.83 -0.01 -26.81
N VAL A 74 19.60 0.39 -26.49
CA VAL A 74 19.26 1.44 -25.54
C VAL A 74 19.18 0.83 -24.14
N ASP A 75 19.90 1.43 -23.19
CA ASP A 75 19.69 1.15 -21.78
C ASP A 75 18.62 2.10 -21.23
N VAL A 76 17.43 1.55 -20.97
CA VAL A 76 16.27 2.32 -20.50
C VAL A 76 16.48 2.96 -19.12
N ARG A 77 17.48 2.52 -18.34
CA ARG A 77 17.84 3.13 -17.04
C ARG A 77 18.78 4.33 -17.17
N TYR A 78 19.58 4.35 -18.23
CA TYR A 78 20.58 5.38 -18.49
C TYR A 78 20.49 5.79 -19.97
N PRO A 79 19.36 6.41 -20.39
CA PRO A 79 19.15 6.76 -21.79
C PRO A 79 20.08 7.89 -22.21
N ASP A 80 20.56 7.79 -23.45
CA ASP A 80 21.19 8.90 -24.16
C ASP A 80 20.15 10.03 -24.35
N GLN A 81 20.40 11.18 -23.73
CA GLN A 81 19.48 12.31 -23.71
C GLN A 81 19.33 12.98 -25.08
N ASP A 82 20.33 12.82 -25.95
CA ASP A 82 20.29 13.38 -27.30
C ASP A 82 19.55 12.46 -28.29
N ASN A 83 19.18 11.24 -27.85
CA ASN A 83 18.43 10.28 -28.64
C ASN A 83 16.94 10.24 -28.22
N PRO A 84 16.02 10.80 -29.03
CA PRO A 84 14.59 10.83 -28.69
C PRO A 84 13.93 9.45 -28.57
N GLU A 85 14.45 8.41 -29.23
CA GLU A 85 13.96 7.04 -29.05
C GLU A 85 14.37 6.46 -27.71
N ALA A 86 15.62 6.70 -27.29
CA ALA A 86 16.11 6.27 -25.98
C ALA A 86 15.35 6.95 -24.84
N VAL A 87 15.13 8.27 -24.94
CA VAL A 87 14.35 9.04 -23.97
C VAL A 87 12.91 8.49 -23.88
N ARG A 88 12.24 8.26 -25.01
CA ARG A 88 10.88 7.70 -25.02
C ARG A 88 10.81 6.30 -24.38
N ALA A 89 11.75 5.42 -24.70
CA ALA A 89 11.79 4.09 -24.12
C ALA A 89 12.03 4.14 -22.61
N ALA A 90 12.94 4.99 -22.14
CA ALA A 90 13.17 5.22 -20.72
C ALA A 90 11.94 5.80 -20.01
N SER A 91 11.23 6.76 -20.61
CA SER A 91 9.99 7.31 -20.03
C SER A 91 8.91 6.25 -19.86
N TYR A 92 8.71 5.38 -20.86
CA TYR A 92 7.76 4.27 -20.73
C TYR A 92 8.17 3.26 -19.65
N TYR A 93 9.45 2.89 -19.61
CA TYR A 93 9.99 2.04 -18.55
C TYR A 93 9.79 2.66 -17.16
N GLN A 94 10.01 3.97 -17.01
CA GLN A 94 9.76 4.69 -15.76
C GLN A 94 8.29 4.65 -15.36
N GLN A 95 7.37 4.88 -16.30
CA GLN A 95 5.93 4.75 -16.04
C GLN A 95 5.54 3.34 -15.57
N LEU A 96 6.12 2.29 -16.17
CA LEU A 96 5.93 0.92 -15.69
C LEU A 96 6.41 0.75 -14.24
N TRP A 97 7.57 1.30 -13.89
CA TRP A 97 8.09 1.24 -12.51
C TRP A 97 7.23 2.00 -11.51
N GLU A 98 6.83 3.22 -11.84
CA GLU A 98 6.00 4.06 -10.96
C GLU A 98 4.64 3.42 -10.71
N THR A 99 3.98 2.94 -11.77
CA THR A 99 2.71 2.24 -11.64
C THR A 99 2.86 0.94 -10.84
N THR A 100 3.91 0.14 -11.12
CA THR A 100 4.16 -1.11 -10.37
C THR A 100 4.39 -0.87 -8.89
N THR A 101 5.25 0.09 -8.54
CA THR A 101 5.56 0.40 -7.13
C THR A 101 4.36 1.00 -6.40
N TYR A 102 3.55 1.81 -7.08
CA TYR A 102 2.29 2.30 -6.53
C TYR A 102 1.30 1.17 -6.22
N LEU A 103 1.07 0.26 -7.18
CA LEU A 103 0.18 -0.89 -6.97
C LEU A 103 0.72 -1.82 -5.88
N GLU A 104 2.04 -2.08 -5.86
CA GLU A 104 2.68 -2.86 -4.80
C GLU A 104 2.42 -2.23 -3.42
N GLY A 105 2.59 -0.92 -3.28
CA GLY A 105 2.31 -0.22 -2.03
C GLY A 105 0.87 -0.40 -1.55
N ARG A 106 -0.10 -0.37 -2.46
CA ARG A 106 -1.51 -0.68 -2.13
C ARG A 106 -1.69 -2.11 -1.65
N LEU A 107 -1.10 -3.09 -2.34
CA LEU A 107 -1.20 -4.50 -1.97
C LEU A 107 -0.52 -4.80 -0.63
N VAL A 108 0.65 -4.19 -0.38
CA VAL A 108 1.35 -4.32 0.91
C VAL A 108 0.51 -3.74 2.05
N ARG A 109 -0.01 -2.53 1.87
CA ARG A 109 -0.89 -1.88 2.86
C ARG A 109 -2.15 -2.69 3.13
N SER A 110 -2.74 -3.29 2.09
CA SER A 110 -3.90 -4.17 2.28
C SER A 110 -3.57 -5.38 3.15
N ARG A 111 -2.41 -6.01 2.94
CA ARG A 111 -1.99 -7.15 3.77
C ARG A 111 -1.79 -6.72 5.22
N GLU A 112 -1.14 -5.58 5.46
CA GLU A 112 -0.96 -5.02 6.82
C GLU A 112 -2.31 -4.76 7.51
N LEU A 113 -3.29 -4.23 6.77
CA LEU A 113 -4.64 -4.01 7.30
C LEU A 113 -5.36 -5.33 7.61
N LYS A 114 -5.21 -6.36 6.77
CA LYS A 114 -5.76 -7.69 7.07
C LYS A 114 -5.11 -8.35 8.28
N GLU A 115 -3.80 -8.19 8.44
CA GLU A 115 -3.06 -8.62 9.64
C GLU A 115 -3.56 -7.89 10.90
N ALA A 116 -4.02 -6.64 10.76
CA ALA A 116 -4.67 -5.88 11.82
C ALA A 116 -6.17 -6.22 12.02
N GLY A 117 -6.74 -7.13 11.22
CA GLY A 117 -8.11 -7.62 11.34
C GLY A 117 -9.15 -6.94 10.45
N TYR A 118 -8.75 -6.04 9.56
CA TYR A 118 -9.69 -5.41 8.61
C TYR A 118 -10.09 -6.37 7.48
N ALA A 119 -11.37 -6.45 7.16
CA ALA A 119 -11.87 -7.24 6.05
C ALA A 119 -11.67 -6.55 4.70
N ASN A 120 -11.78 -7.30 3.60
CA ASN A 120 -11.70 -6.73 2.24
C ASN A 120 -12.68 -5.56 2.01
N ASN A 121 -13.90 -5.65 2.57
CA ASN A 121 -14.88 -4.59 2.44
C ASN A 121 -14.49 -3.32 3.21
N ASP A 122 -13.85 -3.46 4.38
CA ASP A 122 -13.33 -2.33 5.15
C ASP A 122 -12.24 -1.59 4.37
N ILE A 123 -11.30 -2.35 3.81
CA ILE A 123 -10.18 -1.82 3.03
C ILE A 123 -10.70 -1.09 1.79
N LYS A 124 -11.69 -1.66 1.09
CA LYS A 124 -12.35 -1.04 -0.05
C LYS A 124 -12.95 0.32 0.31
N ILE A 125 -13.68 0.41 1.43
CA ILE A 125 -14.28 1.67 1.90
C ILE A 125 -13.19 2.68 2.27
N MET A 126 -12.17 2.25 3.01
CA MET A 126 -11.06 3.13 3.40
C MET A 126 -10.33 3.72 2.20
N GLU A 127 -10.08 2.94 1.16
CA GLU A 127 -9.42 3.42 -0.06
C GLU A 127 -10.31 4.35 -0.87
N ALA A 128 -11.59 4.02 -1.04
CA ALA A 128 -12.54 4.83 -1.80
C ALA A 128 -12.74 6.23 -1.18
N GLU A 129 -12.79 6.29 0.15
CA GLU A 129 -13.05 7.52 0.91
C GLU A 129 -11.75 8.20 1.39
N GLY A 130 -10.58 7.62 1.11
CA GLY A 130 -9.29 8.13 1.57
C GLY A 130 -9.14 8.16 3.10
N MET A 131 -9.83 7.27 3.83
CA MET A 131 -9.81 7.22 5.28
C MET A 131 -8.55 6.53 5.83
N SER A 132 -8.06 7.03 6.96
CA SER A 132 -7.08 6.31 7.77
C SER A 132 -7.77 5.19 8.56
N PRO A 133 -7.03 4.14 8.99
CA PRO A 133 -7.59 3.06 9.80
C PRO A 133 -8.26 3.55 11.08
N ARG A 134 -7.68 4.57 11.71
CA ARG A 134 -8.21 5.23 12.91
C ARG A 134 -9.54 5.94 12.63
N LEU A 135 -9.60 6.73 11.56
CA LEU A 135 -10.83 7.42 11.18
C LEU A 135 -11.94 6.43 10.82
N PHE A 136 -11.59 5.32 10.17
CA PHE A 136 -12.54 4.27 9.82
C PHE A 136 -13.15 3.59 11.06
N GLN A 137 -12.38 3.38 12.13
CA GLN A 137 -12.93 2.85 13.39
C GLN A 137 -13.94 3.83 14.03
N VAL A 138 -13.64 5.13 14.02
CA VAL A 138 -14.61 6.16 14.45
C VAL A 138 -15.86 6.14 13.57
N PHE A 139 -15.68 6.03 12.25
CA PHE A 139 -16.79 5.93 11.29
C PHE A 139 -17.67 4.69 11.56
N ARG A 140 -17.08 3.52 11.86
CA ARG A 140 -17.81 2.29 12.20
C ARG A 140 -18.62 2.37 13.50
N LYS A 141 -18.26 3.29 14.40
CA LYS A 141 -18.92 3.51 15.68
C LYS A 141 -19.74 4.79 15.72
N LYS A 142 -20.03 5.39 14.55
CA LYS A 142 -20.80 6.63 14.45
C LYS A 142 -22.18 6.55 15.10
N GLN A 143 -22.78 5.36 15.17
CA GLN A 143 -24.06 5.11 15.86
C GLN A 143 -24.04 5.42 17.36
N LEU A 144 -22.84 5.53 17.97
CA LEU A 144 -22.70 5.89 19.39
C LEU A 144 -22.86 7.40 19.62
N LEU A 145 -22.71 8.23 18.59
CA LEU A 145 -22.84 9.68 18.72
C LEU A 145 -24.25 10.06 19.18
N GLY A 146 -24.31 10.91 20.19
CA GLY A 146 -25.55 11.41 20.78
C GLY A 146 -26.12 10.53 21.89
N LEU A 147 -25.61 9.31 22.10
CA LEU A 147 -26.08 8.43 23.17
C LEU A 147 -26.00 9.13 24.54
N SER A 148 -27.08 9.03 25.29
CA SER A 148 -27.30 9.72 26.56
C SER A 148 -28.24 8.94 27.48
N ARG A 149 -28.42 9.43 28.71
CA ARG A 149 -29.26 8.74 29.70
C ARG A 149 -30.69 8.53 29.19
N GLY A 150 -31.14 7.28 29.30
CA GLY A 150 -32.46 6.83 28.85
C GLY A 150 -32.44 6.07 27.52
N ASP A 151 -31.32 6.12 26.78
CA ASP A 151 -31.15 5.29 25.59
C ASP A 151 -30.94 3.82 25.97
N GLU A 152 -31.39 2.91 25.10
CA GLU A 152 -31.25 1.47 25.28
C GLU A 152 -30.92 0.79 23.94
N GLY A 153 -30.23 -0.35 23.99
CA GLY A 153 -29.98 -1.22 22.85
C GLY A 153 -28.50 -1.48 22.53
N PRO A 154 -28.20 -2.01 21.32
CA PRO A 154 -26.87 -2.49 20.97
C PRO A 154 -25.78 -1.42 21.03
N GLY A 155 -26.10 -0.16 20.67
CA GLY A 155 -25.13 0.94 20.76
C GLY A 155 -24.74 1.26 22.20
N VAL A 156 -25.70 1.22 23.12
CA VAL A 156 -25.42 1.41 24.55
C VAL A 156 -24.59 0.26 25.10
N TRP A 157 -24.90 -0.98 24.70
CA TRP A 157 -24.11 -2.14 25.07
C TRP A 157 -22.65 -1.99 24.58
N GLU A 158 -22.45 -1.53 23.33
CA GLU A 158 -21.12 -1.28 22.78
C GLU A 158 -20.39 -0.16 23.54
N LEU A 159 -21.07 0.94 23.87
CA LEU A 159 -20.50 2.01 24.71
C LEU A 159 -20.08 1.48 26.09
N GLN A 160 -20.93 0.69 26.75
CA GLN A 160 -20.62 0.09 28.05
C GLN A 160 -19.40 -0.82 27.97
N ALA A 161 -19.27 -1.61 26.89
CA ALA A 161 -18.10 -2.45 26.66
C ALA A 161 -16.81 -1.60 26.53
N LEU A 162 -16.86 -0.50 25.77
CA LEU A 162 -15.73 0.42 25.63
C LEU A 162 -15.35 1.07 26.96
N LEU A 163 -16.32 1.56 27.72
CA LEU A 163 -16.08 2.15 29.05
C LEU A 163 -15.46 1.12 30.02
N ARG A 164 -15.94 -0.13 30.00
CA ARG A 164 -15.33 -1.22 30.80
C ARG A 164 -13.88 -1.49 30.45
N GLN A 165 -13.53 -1.44 29.17
CA GLN A 165 -12.12 -1.56 28.74
C GLN A 165 -11.24 -0.42 29.26
N GLN A 166 -11.84 0.75 29.53
CA GLN A 166 -11.18 1.89 30.19
C GLN A 166 -11.19 1.78 31.72
N GLY A 167 -11.55 0.61 32.27
CA GLY A 167 -11.53 0.34 33.71
C GLY A 167 -12.79 0.77 34.47
N GLN A 168 -13.85 1.16 33.77
CA GLN A 168 -15.13 1.50 34.42
C GLN A 168 -15.87 0.23 34.86
N ASP A 169 -16.32 0.18 36.12
CA ASP A 169 -17.12 -0.94 36.64
C ASP A 169 -18.62 -0.62 36.54
N ILE A 170 -19.20 -0.87 35.37
CA ILE A 170 -20.61 -0.60 35.05
C ILE A 170 -21.29 -1.85 34.50
N PRO A 171 -22.63 -2.01 34.53
CA PRO A 171 -23.32 -3.11 33.84
C PRO A 171 -23.07 -3.13 32.32
N LEU A 172 -23.20 -4.32 31.72
CA LEU A 172 -23.14 -4.53 30.27
C LEU A 172 -24.47 -5.12 29.81
N ASP A 173 -25.52 -4.32 29.97
CA ASP A 173 -26.93 -4.68 29.81
C ASP A 173 -27.60 -3.95 28.64
N GLY A 174 -26.90 -3.00 28.00
CA GLY A 174 -27.44 -2.18 26.93
C GLY A 174 -28.41 -1.10 27.41
N ILE A 175 -28.39 -0.72 28.69
CA ILE A 175 -29.25 0.32 29.27
C ILE A 175 -28.42 1.52 29.74
N PHE A 176 -28.69 2.71 29.19
CA PHE A 176 -27.95 3.91 29.54
C PHE A 176 -28.56 4.53 30.80
N SER A 177 -28.32 3.86 31.92
CA SER A 177 -28.75 4.30 33.24
C SER A 177 -27.83 5.39 33.80
N LYS A 178 -28.15 5.89 35.00
CA LYS A 178 -27.31 6.85 35.72
C LYS A 178 -25.87 6.34 35.92
N ILE A 179 -25.68 5.03 36.15
CA ILE A 179 -24.35 4.44 36.33
C ILE A 179 -23.51 4.57 35.05
N THR A 180 -24.11 4.34 33.88
CA THR A 180 -23.46 4.53 32.57
C THR A 180 -23.15 6.01 32.32
N GLU A 181 -24.08 6.92 32.67
CA GLU A 181 -23.88 8.38 32.56
C GLU A 181 -22.70 8.87 33.43
N ASP A 182 -22.65 8.44 34.69
CA ASP A 182 -21.61 8.84 35.64
C ASP A 182 -20.23 8.30 35.19
N ALA A 183 -20.16 7.06 34.70
CA ALA A 183 -18.93 6.48 34.14
C ALA A 183 -18.45 7.21 32.88
N LEU A 184 -19.36 7.61 31.98
CA LEU A 184 -19.00 8.40 30.80
C LEU A 184 -18.46 9.78 31.21
N LYS A 185 -19.06 10.43 32.21
CA LYS A 185 -18.55 11.72 32.73
C LYS A 185 -17.16 11.59 33.35
N GLU A 186 -16.90 10.49 34.05
CA GLU A 186 -15.57 10.20 34.59
C GLU A 186 -14.54 9.99 33.49
N PHE A 187 -14.87 9.19 32.47
CA PHE A 187 -14.04 9.01 31.29
C PHE A 187 -13.75 10.35 30.59
N GLN A 188 -14.79 11.13 30.29
CA GLN A 188 -14.65 12.45 29.67
C GLN A 188 -13.73 13.37 30.48
N ARG A 189 -13.88 13.39 31.81
CA ARG A 189 -13.02 14.18 32.69
C ARG A 189 -11.57 13.70 32.67
N ALA A 190 -11.33 12.38 32.67
CA ALA A 190 -10.00 11.81 32.60
C ALA A 190 -9.28 12.16 31.28
N GLU A 191 -10.03 12.24 30.19
CA GLU A 191 -9.55 12.63 28.86
C GLU A 191 -9.46 14.16 28.67
N GLY A 192 -9.80 14.96 29.69
CA GLY A 192 -9.73 16.43 29.63
C GLY A 192 -10.88 17.11 28.89
N HIS A 193 -11.98 16.39 28.63
CA HIS A 193 -13.19 16.92 27.98
C HIS A 193 -14.17 17.49 29.00
N TYR A 194 -15.16 18.25 28.51
CA TYR A 194 -16.31 18.65 29.33
C TYR A 194 -17.17 17.41 29.66
N PRO A 195 -17.44 17.09 30.94
CA PRO A 195 -18.16 15.88 31.34
C PRO A 195 -19.67 16.03 31.13
N SER A 196 -20.11 16.06 29.87
CA SER A 196 -21.51 16.21 29.47
C SER A 196 -22.37 15.02 29.86
N GLY A 197 -21.78 13.81 29.92
CA GLY A 197 -22.53 12.56 30.05
C GLY A 197 -23.27 12.14 28.78
N GLN A 198 -22.98 12.80 27.65
CA GLN A 198 -23.44 12.42 26.32
C GLN A 198 -22.23 12.10 25.44
N VAL A 199 -22.35 11.09 24.58
CA VAL A 199 -21.28 10.74 23.63
C VAL A 199 -21.22 11.77 22.51
N ASP A 200 -20.21 12.65 22.54
CA ASP A 200 -19.89 13.58 21.45
C ASP A 200 -18.72 13.07 20.59
N GLU A 201 -18.35 13.84 19.56
CA GLU A 201 -17.26 13.46 18.64
C GLU A 201 -15.91 13.30 19.33
N ASN A 202 -15.61 14.13 20.33
CA ASN A 202 -14.35 14.07 21.07
C ASN A 202 -14.30 12.83 21.96
N SER A 203 -15.40 12.55 22.66
CA SER A 203 -15.57 11.37 23.49
C SER A 203 -15.49 10.09 22.66
N LEU A 204 -16.15 10.05 21.50
CA LEU A 204 -16.11 8.90 20.61
C LEU A 204 -14.70 8.65 20.06
N ARG A 205 -13.99 9.72 19.67
CA ARG A 205 -12.59 9.61 19.25
C ARG A 205 -11.76 9.05 20.39
N SER A 206 -11.75 9.64 21.59
CA SER A 206 -11.00 9.12 22.74
C SER A 206 -11.34 7.66 23.06
N LEU A 207 -12.61 7.25 23.01
CA LEU A 207 -13.02 5.86 23.25
C LEU A 207 -12.41 4.90 22.22
N VAL A 208 -12.42 5.28 20.94
CA VAL A 208 -11.81 4.49 19.86
C VAL A 208 -10.28 4.47 19.98
N GLU A 209 -9.68 5.58 20.37
CA GLU A 209 -8.23 5.69 20.51
C GLU A 209 -7.68 4.87 21.68
N ALA A 210 -8.46 4.76 22.74
CA ALA A 210 -8.13 3.98 23.92
C ALA A 210 -8.52 2.49 23.79
N ASP A 211 -9.32 2.13 22.79
CA ASP A 211 -9.61 0.74 22.44
C ASP A 211 -8.38 0.09 21.78
N LYS A 212 -7.74 -0.81 22.53
CA LYS A 212 -6.56 -1.58 22.07
C LYS A 212 -6.94 -2.91 21.43
N SER A 213 -8.24 -3.18 21.29
CA SER A 213 -8.71 -4.45 20.73
C SER A 213 -8.31 -4.54 19.25
N PRO A 214 -7.87 -5.72 18.77
CA PRO A 214 -7.73 -5.93 17.33
C PRO A 214 -9.09 -5.71 16.67
N VAL A 215 -9.08 -5.25 15.42
CA VAL A 215 -10.33 -5.07 14.66
C VAL A 215 -10.93 -6.46 14.46
N ASN A 216 -12.03 -6.75 15.14
CA ASN A 216 -12.69 -8.04 14.98
C ASN A 216 -13.33 -8.11 13.58
N PRO A 217 -13.04 -9.19 12.82
CA PRO A 217 -13.53 -9.39 11.46
C PRO A 217 -15.05 -9.57 11.38
#